data_AF-A0A8S4RG00-F1
#
_entry.id   AF-A0A8S4RG00-F1
#
_cell.length_a   1.000
_cell.length_b   1.000
_cell.length_c   1.000
_cell.angle_alpha   90.00
_cell.angle_beta   90.00
_cell.angle_gamma   90.00
#
_symmetry.space_group_name_H-M   'P 1'
#
loop_
_entity.id
_entity.type
_entity.pdbx_description
1 polymer ?
#
loop_
_entity_poly.entity_id
_entity_poly.type
_entity_poly.pdbx_seq_one_letter_code
_entity_poly.pdbx_strand_id
1 'polypeptide(L)'
;MDFIFFDANGRYFNFLCVYQILYKPVILLVLSSLQTMRWAFMLCTISQLDVLIYNFENMKELVKARNCEINEAFKDEFKKNIVHHCAIIKFVDTIARTFGGQFLLFFLINTIIICTTAVQFFSIPNPLNNIMDLVWIFGYLFIMIIMLYIDCYLGSIITEKGSCLSTIVYCFPWIYLAQDMKKNIIIFIVRNQQDLVINASKLLPISMATFGKADVLGQINLCAPDRFVWRRRRPPLLAVPRGRTNLLNKAPLTRAIRTLNDIAERTDLFCCTLTELTKVALWCICYSCKV
;
A
#
# COMPACT_ATOMS: atom_id res chain seq x y z
N MET A 1 4.23 37.34 24.62
CA MET A 1 4.74 37.35 23.24
C MET A 1 4.17 38.59 22.61
N ASP A 2 4.96 39.66 22.62
CA ASP A 2 4.56 40.95 22.06
C ASP A 2 4.58 40.81 20.54
N PHE A 3 3.39 40.89 19.93
CA PHE A 3 3.29 40.96 18.49
C PHE A 3 3.91 42.30 18.06
N ILE A 4 5.09 42.23 17.42
CA ILE A 4 5.74 43.37 16.78
C ILE A 4 4.75 43.90 15.73
N PHE A 5 4.11 45.03 16.01
CA PHE A 5 3.33 45.76 15.02
C PHE A 5 4.30 46.24 13.94
N PHE A 6 4.21 45.62 12.77
CA PHE A 6 5.06 45.92 11.61
C PHE A 6 4.60 47.22 10.96
N ASP A 7 5.40 48.29 11.11
CA ASP A 7 5.20 49.53 10.38
C ASP A 7 5.64 49.33 8.91
N ALA A 8 4.68 49.38 7.98
CA ALA A 8 4.90 49.21 6.55
C ALA A 8 5.78 50.30 5.93
N ASN A 9 6.02 51.42 6.63
CA ASN A 9 6.84 52.54 6.18
C ASN A 9 8.32 52.47 6.63
N GLY A 10 8.72 51.46 7.40
CA GLY A 10 10.08 51.34 7.91
C GLY A 10 11.10 50.84 6.88
N ARG A 11 12.35 51.32 6.92
CA ARG A 11 13.47 50.82 6.07
C ARG A 11 13.68 49.30 6.17
N TYR A 12 13.27 48.69 7.28
CA TYR A 12 13.32 47.24 7.50
C TYR A 12 12.33 46.44 6.65
N PHE A 13 11.24 47.06 6.16
CA PHE A 13 10.25 46.40 5.31
C PHE A 13 10.87 45.95 3.98
N ASN A 14 11.68 46.80 3.34
CA ASN A 14 12.37 46.44 2.09
C ASN A 14 13.32 45.26 2.27
N PHE A 15 14.06 45.20 3.38
CA PHE A 15 14.94 44.08 3.70
C PHE A 15 14.15 42.77 3.87
N LEU A 16 13.00 42.83 4.57
CA LEU A 16 12.12 41.68 4.75
C LEU A 16 11.45 41.24 3.45
N CYS A 17 11.05 42.16 2.58
CA CYS A 17 10.53 41.82 1.26
C CYS A 17 11.59 41.09 0.42
N VAL A 18 12.83 41.60 0.39
CA VAL A 18 13.94 40.92 -0.30
C VAL A 18 14.19 39.54 0.30
N TYR A 19 14.19 39.42 1.64
CA TYR A 19 14.32 38.13 2.32
C TYR A 19 13.18 37.16 1.95
N GLN A 20 11.92 37.60 1.94
CA GLN A 20 10.79 36.75 1.57
C GLN A 20 10.83 36.33 0.10
N ILE A 21 11.25 37.22 -0.80
CA ILE A 21 11.43 36.94 -2.24
C ILE A 21 12.51 35.87 -2.45
N LEU A 22 13.57 35.87 -1.65
CA LEU A 22 14.64 34.86 -1.73
C LEU A 22 14.26 33.55 -1.03
N TYR A 23 13.65 33.61 0.15
CA TYR A 23 13.40 32.44 1.00
C TYR A 23 12.27 31.54 0.47
N LYS A 24 11.14 32.12 0.04
CA LYS A 24 9.98 31.34 -0.45
C LYS A 24 10.30 30.42 -1.64
N PRO A 25 10.95 30.86 -2.73
CA PRO A 25 11.26 29.98 -3.86
C PRO A 25 12.26 28.88 -3.48
N VAL A 26 13.20 29.16 -2.57
CA VAL A 26 14.16 28.15 -2.09
C VAL A 26 13.42 27.01 -1.38
N ILE A 27 12.47 27.32 -0.49
CA ILE A 27 11.65 26.28 0.16
C ILE A 27 10.84 25.49 -0.86
N LEU A 28 10.17 26.18 -1.80
CA LEU A 28 9.35 25.52 -2.82
C LEU A 28 10.20 24.59 -3.70
N LEU A 29 11.43 24.98 -4.03
CA LEU A 29 12.36 24.14 -4.78
C LEU A 29 12.74 22.89 -3.98
N VAL A 30 13.05 23.03 -2.69
CA VAL A 30 13.39 21.88 -1.83
C VAL A 30 12.19 20.94 -1.69
N LEU A 31 11.00 21.46 -1.40
CA LEU A 31 9.80 20.63 -1.26
C LEU A 31 9.41 19.93 -2.56
N SER A 32 9.48 20.64 -3.70
CA SER A 32 9.21 20.04 -5.01
C SER A 32 10.25 18.97 -5.37
N SER A 33 11.52 19.16 -5.03
CA SER A 33 12.55 18.13 -5.25
C SER A 33 12.30 16.86 -4.44
N LEU A 34 11.82 16.98 -3.20
CA LEU A 34 11.44 15.83 -2.39
C LEU A 34 10.19 15.13 -2.96
N GLN A 35 9.23 15.89 -3.48
CA GLN A 35 8.04 15.35 -4.14
C GLN A 35 8.39 14.57 -5.41
N THR A 36 9.19 15.17 -6.30
CA THR A 36 9.57 14.56 -7.58
C THR A 36 10.44 13.32 -7.36
N MET A 37 11.30 13.33 -6.34
CA MET A 37 12.05 12.14 -5.94
C MET A 37 11.11 10.97 -5.59
N ARG A 38 10.06 11.19 -4.76
CA ARG A 38 9.07 10.15 -4.43
C ARG A 38 8.39 9.59 -5.69
N TRP A 39 7.98 10.47 -6.59
CA TRP A 39 7.34 10.08 -7.86
C TRP A 39 8.27 9.29 -8.76
N ALA A 40 9.54 9.68 -8.86
CA ALA A 40 10.54 8.96 -9.63
C ALA A 40 10.69 7.51 -9.12
N PHE A 41 10.79 7.30 -7.81
CA PHE A 41 10.87 5.96 -7.24
C PHE A 41 9.62 5.12 -7.52
N MET A 42 8.42 5.70 -7.41
CA MET A 42 7.18 5.00 -7.77
C MET A 42 7.12 4.66 -9.26
N LEU A 43 7.49 5.58 -10.15
CA LEU A 43 7.56 5.30 -11.58
C LEU A 43 8.60 4.22 -11.91
N CYS A 44 9.76 4.23 -11.24
CA CYS A 44 10.73 3.15 -11.37
C CYS A 44 10.14 1.80 -10.95
N THR A 45 9.40 1.72 -9.83
CA THR A 45 8.73 0.45 -9.45
C THR A 45 7.73 -0.02 -10.51
N ILE A 46 6.93 0.90 -11.06
CA ILE A 46 5.95 0.59 -12.13
C ILE A 46 6.68 0.05 -13.36
N SER A 47 7.76 0.71 -13.79
CA SER A 47 8.55 0.27 -14.95
C SER A 47 9.18 -1.12 -14.74
N GLN A 48 9.66 -1.41 -13.52
CA GLN A 48 10.24 -2.72 -13.20
C GLN A 48 9.17 -3.82 -13.18
N LEU A 49 7.96 -3.50 -12.73
CA LEU A 49 6.81 -4.40 -12.81
C LEU A 49 6.40 -4.65 -14.27
N ASP A 50 6.45 -3.63 -15.14
CA ASP A 50 6.16 -3.79 -16.57
C ASP A 50 7.15 -4.71 -17.27
N VAL A 51 8.44 -4.54 -16.99
CA VAL A 51 9.48 -5.45 -17.50
C VAL A 51 9.25 -6.87 -17.01
N LEU A 52 8.89 -7.04 -15.74
CA LEU A 52 8.61 -8.36 -15.18
C LEU A 52 7.37 -9.01 -15.84
N ILE A 53 6.30 -8.24 -16.03
CA ILE A 53 5.08 -8.67 -16.73
C ILE A 53 5.42 -9.12 -18.15
N TYR A 54 6.16 -8.29 -18.90
CA TYR A 54 6.62 -8.61 -20.25
C TYR A 54 7.46 -9.90 -20.29
N ASN A 55 8.34 -10.11 -19.32
CA ASN A 55 9.16 -11.32 -19.22
C ASN A 55 8.33 -12.57 -18.92
N PHE A 56 7.22 -12.45 -18.17
CA PHE A 56 6.31 -13.56 -17.92
C PHE A 56 5.46 -13.92 -19.13
N GLU A 57 4.98 -12.92 -19.88
CA GLU A 57 4.19 -13.13 -21.10
C GLU A 57 5.02 -13.76 -22.22
N ASN A 58 6.24 -13.26 -22.44
CA ASN A 58 7.11 -13.71 -23.54
C ASN A 58 8.04 -14.86 -23.17
N MET A 59 7.83 -15.50 -22.00
CA MET A 59 8.70 -16.57 -21.51
C MET A 59 8.86 -17.73 -22.51
N LYS A 60 7.82 -18.06 -23.28
CA LYS A 60 7.89 -19.11 -24.31
C LYS A 60 8.82 -18.75 -25.47
N GLU A 61 8.86 -17.49 -25.86
CA GLU A 61 9.72 -17.01 -26.95
C GLU A 61 11.17 -16.90 -26.49
N LEU A 62 11.38 -16.41 -25.27
CA LEU A 62 12.70 -16.33 -24.63
C LEU A 62 13.36 -17.72 -24.50
N VAL A 63 12.57 -18.73 -24.16
CA VAL A 63 13.06 -20.12 -24.05
C VAL A 63 13.35 -20.71 -25.43
N LYS A 64 12.54 -20.42 -26.46
CA LYS A 64 12.80 -20.88 -27.84
C LYS A 64 14.05 -20.24 -28.47
N ALA A 65 14.38 -19.01 -28.10
CA ALA A 65 15.60 -18.35 -28.57
C ALA A 65 16.88 -18.96 -27.98
N ARG A 66 16.78 -19.70 -26.87
CA ARG A 66 17.89 -20.44 -26.26
C ARG A 66 17.95 -21.84 -26.88
N ASN A 67 19.01 -22.16 -27.61
CA ASN A 67 19.28 -23.50 -28.17
C ASN A 67 19.65 -24.56 -27.10
N CYS A 68 18.97 -24.55 -25.94
CA CYS A 68 19.20 -25.48 -24.83
C CYS A 68 18.02 -26.44 -24.67
N GLU A 69 18.17 -27.46 -23.81
CA GLU A 69 17.03 -28.29 -23.42
C GLU A 69 15.89 -27.42 -22.87
N ILE A 70 14.71 -27.57 -23.47
CA ILE A 70 13.54 -26.69 -23.28
C ILE A 70 13.15 -26.59 -21.79
N ASN A 71 13.26 -27.69 -21.04
CA ASN A 71 12.90 -27.74 -19.62
C ASN A 71 13.91 -27.01 -18.71
N GLU A 72 15.21 -27.12 -18.99
CA GLU A 72 16.24 -26.44 -18.19
C GLU A 72 16.26 -24.95 -18.46
N ALA A 73 16.19 -24.54 -19.74
CA ALA A 73 16.12 -23.13 -20.12
C ALA A 73 14.88 -22.44 -19.52
N PHE A 74 13.73 -23.14 -19.50
CA PHE A 74 12.52 -22.64 -18.87
C PHE A 74 12.66 -22.45 -17.36
N LYS A 75 13.27 -23.44 -16.67
CA LYS A 75 13.52 -23.38 -15.23
C LYS A 75 14.42 -22.21 -14.85
N ASP A 76 15.45 -21.95 -15.65
CA ASP A 76 16.38 -20.85 -15.45
C ASP A 76 15.71 -19.48 -15.61
N GLU A 77 14.95 -19.26 -16.69
CA GLU A 77 14.25 -17.99 -16.91
C GLU A 77 13.17 -17.75 -15.85
N PHE A 78 12.43 -18.80 -15.47
CA PHE A 78 11.45 -18.68 -14.38
C PHE A 78 12.12 -18.31 -13.05
N LYS A 79 13.27 -18.92 -12.74
CA LYS A 79 14.06 -18.58 -11.54
C LYS A 79 14.55 -17.13 -11.59
N LYS A 80 15.02 -16.65 -12.74
CA LYS A 80 15.45 -15.27 -12.94
C LYS A 80 14.30 -14.28 -12.70
N ASN A 81 13.11 -14.58 -13.23
CA ASN A 81 11.91 -13.75 -13.00
C ASN A 81 11.49 -13.73 -11.52
N ILE A 82 11.59 -14.86 -10.81
CA ILE A 82 11.33 -14.89 -9.36
C ILE A 82 12.33 -14.01 -8.59
N VAL A 83 13.61 -14.09 -8.93
CA VAL A 83 14.65 -13.28 -8.28
C VAL A 83 14.39 -11.79 -8.53
N HIS A 84 14.03 -11.41 -9.76
CA HIS A 84 13.65 -10.05 -10.12
C HIS A 84 12.41 -9.58 -9.35
N HIS A 85 11.36 -10.41 -9.27
CA HIS A 85 10.18 -10.13 -8.45
C HIS A 85 10.51 -9.92 -6.97
N CYS A 86 11.37 -10.77 -6.40
CA CYS A 86 11.83 -10.63 -5.02
C CYS A 86 12.62 -9.32 -4.80
N ALA A 87 13.43 -8.91 -5.78
CA ALA A 87 14.12 -7.63 -5.74
C ALA A 87 13.13 -6.44 -5.78
N ILE A 88 12.09 -6.51 -6.61
CA ILE A 88 11.03 -5.48 -6.65
C ILE A 88 10.31 -5.38 -5.31
N ILE A 89 9.93 -6.51 -4.69
CA ILE A 89 9.29 -6.50 -3.36
C ILE A 89 10.20 -5.81 -2.33
N LYS A 90 11.49 -6.16 -2.29
CA LYS A 90 12.46 -5.53 -1.39
C LYS A 90 12.61 -4.03 -1.65
N PHE A 91 12.57 -3.63 -2.92
CA PHE A 91 12.65 -2.23 -3.32
C PHE A 91 11.41 -1.45 -2.87
N VAL A 92 10.22 -2.00 -3.06
CA VAL A 92 8.96 -1.42 -2.55
C VAL A 92 8.96 -1.33 -1.02
N ASP A 93 9.43 -2.36 -0.31
CA ASP A 93 9.58 -2.33 1.14
C ASP A 93 10.56 -1.23 1.59
N THR A 94 11.62 -1.01 0.82
CA THR A 94 12.59 0.05 1.09
C THR A 94 11.96 1.43 0.91
N ILE A 95 11.23 1.64 -0.18
CA ILE A 95 10.46 2.88 -0.44
C ILE A 95 9.45 3.14 0.67
N ALA A 96 8.71 2.11 1.11
CA ALA A 96 7.73 2.24 2.19
C ALA A 96 8.38 2.62 3.53
N ARG A 97 9.60 2.14 3.81
CA ARG A 97 10.35 2.50 5.03
C ARG A 97 10.95 3.90 4.97
N THR A 98 11.51 4.30 3.83
CA THR A 98 12.18 5.60 3.68
C THR A 98 11.18 6.73 3.52
N PHE A 99 10.16 6.55 2.68
CA PHE A 99 9.18 7.59 2.36
C PHE A 99 7.86 7.43 3.09
N GLY A 100 7.63 6.35 3.84
CA GLY A 100 6.37 6.10 4.53
C GLY A 100 5.92 7.23 5.46
N GLY A 101 6.86 7.79 6.24
CA GLY A 101 6.59 8.97 7.09
C GLY A 101 6.34 10.23 6.27
N GLN A 102 7.07 10.41 5.16
CA GLN A 102 6.89 11.53 4.24
C GLN A 102 5.52 11.52 3.56
N PHE A 103 5.04 10.35 3.12
CA PHE A 103 3.69 10.19 2.59
C PHE A 103 2.64 10.57 3.64
N LEU A 104 2.78 10.08 4.88
CA LEU A 104 1.82 10.38 5.96
C LEU A 104 1.77 11.89 6.26
N LEU A 105 2.92 12.54 6.43
CA LEU A 105 2.98 13.99 6.65
C LEU A 105 2.39 14.76 5.48
N PHE A 106 2.68 14.34 4.25
CA PHE A 106 2.10 14.94 3.05
C PHE A 106 0.57 14.83 3.04
N PHE A 107 0.00 13.66 3.33
CA PHE A 107 -1.47 13.49 3.43
C PHE A 107 -2.07 14.42 4.49
N LEU A 108 -1.51 14.47 5.70
CA LEU A 108 -2.02 15.32 6.78
C LEU A 108 -1.96 16.81 6.43
N ILE A 109 -0.82 17.27 5.89
CA ILE A 109 -0.64 18.67 5.49
C ILE A 109 -1.60 19.02 4.35
N ASN A 110 -1.76 18.16 3.34
CA ASN A 110 -2.71 18.40 2.25
C ASN A 110 -4.14 18.47 2.76
N THR A 111 -4.56 17.61 3.68
CA THR A 111 -5.89 17.70 4.29
C THR A 111 -6.09 19.03 5.00
N ILE A 112 -5.15 19.48 5.82
CA ILE A 112 -5.23 20.79 6.51
C ILE A 112 -5.30 21.93 5.49
N ILE A 113 -4.50 21.88 4.44
CA ILE A 113 -4.49 22.88 3.36
C ILE A 113 -5.85 22.92 2.64
N ILE A 114 -6.40 21.77 2.26
CA ILE A 114 -7.72 21.70 1.61
C ILE A 114 -8.82 22.22 2.54
N CYS A 115 -8.78 21.89 3.83
CA CYS A 115 -9.75 22.40 4.81
C CYS A 115 -9.64 23.92 5.00
N THR A 116 -8.43 24.46 5.15
CA THR A 116 -8.21 25.90 5.36
C THR A 116 -8.55 26.72 4.12
N THR A 117 -8.21 26.23 2.93
CA THR A 117 -8.59 26.87 1.65
C THR A 117 -10.11 26.85 1.43
N ALA A 118 -10.80 25.79 1.82
CA ALA A 118 -12.26 25.74 1.79
C ALA A 118 -12.90 26.81 2.71
N VAL A 119 -12.37 27.00 3.92
CA VAL A 119 -12.83 28.07 4.82
C VAL A 119 -12.54 29.45 4.23
N GLN A 120 -11.35 29.65 3.64
CA GLN A 120 -11.00 30.90 2.97
C GLN A 120 -11.99 31.22 1.84
N PHE A 121 -12.37 30.22 1.05
CA PHE A 121 -13.37 30.39 -0.01
C PHE A 121 -14.72 30.89 0.51
N PHE A 122 -15.22 30.34 1.62
CA PHE A 122 -16.48 30.80 2.24
C PHE A 122 -16.39 32.17 2.90
N SER A 123 -15.19 32.61 3.29
CA SER A 123 -14.98 33.86 4.02
C SER A 123 -14.85 35.09 3.11
N ILE A 124 -14.90 34.96 1.79
CA ILE A 124 -14.72 36.08 0.85
C ILE A 124 -15.99 36.94 0.79
N PRO A 125 -15.95 38.21 1.24
CA PRO A 125 -17.07 39.13 1.04
C PRO A 125 -17.13 39.56 -0.42
N ASN A 126 -18.31 39.43 -1.05
CA ASN A 126 -18.59 39.83 -2.43
C ASN A 126 -17.67 39.19 -3.49
N PRO A 127 -17.88 37.91 -3.87
CA PRO A 127 -17.02 37.17 -4.79
C PRO A 127 -16.85 37.85 -6.17
N LEU A 128 -17.85 38.59 -6.65
CA LEU A 128 -17.80 39.23 -7.96
C LEU A 128 -16.83 40.42 -8.06
N ASN A 129 -16.46 41.05 -6.95
CA ASN A 129 -15.51 42.17 -6.96
C ASN A 129 -14.04 41.72 -6.81
N ASN A 130 -13.80 40.53 -6.27
CA ASN A 130 -12.46 39.99 -5.97
C ASN A 130 -12.16 38.73 -6.80
N ILE A 131 -12.34 38.83 -8.13
CA ILE A 131 -12.17 37.70 -9.05
C ILE A 131 -10.74 37.13 -8.99
N MET A 132 -9.72 37.99 -8.81
CA MET A 132 -8.33 37.54 -8.74
C MET A 132 -8.05 36.64 -7.54
N ASP A 133 -8.63 36.94 -6.38
CA ASP A 133 -8.47 36.12 -5.17
C ASP A 133 -9.17 34.76 -5.33
N LEU A 134 -10.35 34.77 -5.95
CA LEU A 134 -11.07 33.54 -6.29
C LEU A 134 -10.26 32.64 -7.22
N VAL A 135 -9.70 33.21 -8.29
CA VAL A 135 -8.87 32.46 -9.26
C VAL A 135 -7.64 31.87 -8.56
N TRP A 136 -7.00 32.62 -7.67
CA TRP A 136 -5.88 32.13 -6.88
C TRP A 136 -6.26 30.96 -5.96
N ILE A 137 -7.36 31.10 -5.21
CA ILE A 137 -7.83 30.06 -4.28
C ILE A 137 -8.23 28.79 -5.05
N PHE A 138 -8.99 28.92 -6.14
CA PHE A 138 -9.36 27.79 -6.97
C PHE A 138 -8.16 27.12 -7.63
N GLY A 139 -7.25 27.91 -8.20
CA GLY A 139 -6.03 27.38 -8.82
C GLY A 139 -5.17 26.62 -7.83
N TYR A 140 -5.00 27.15 -6.62
CA TYR A 140 -4.25 26.50 -5.57
C TYR A 140 -4.92 25.20 -5.07
N LEU A 141 -6.23 25.23 -4.83
CA LEU A 141 -7.01 24.05 -4.44
C LEU A 141 -6.91 22.94 -5.51
N PHE A 142 -7.06 23.32 -6.78
CA PHE A 142 -6.99 22.38 -7.91
C PHE A 142 -5.62 21.70 -8.01
N ILE A 143 -4.53 22.47 -7.86
CA ILE A 143 -3.16 21.94 -7.86
C ILE A 143 -2.97 20.94 -6.72
N MET A 144 -3.42 21.26 -5.50
CA MET A 144 -3.26 20.37 -4.35
C MET A 144 -4.05 19.06 -4.52
N ILE A 145 -5.26 19.13 -5.07
CA ILE A 145 -6.06 17.93 -5.37
C ILE A 145 -5.38 17.07 -6.43
N ILE A 146 -4.83 17.67 -7.49
CA ILE A 146 -4.11 16.93 -8.54
C ILE A 146 -2.87 16.24 -7.97
N MET A 147 -2.09 16.96 -7.16
CA MET A 147 -0.88 16.39 -6.53
C MET A 147 -1.22 15.15 -5.68
N LEU A 148 -2.29 15.24 -4.89
CA LEU A 148 -2.80 14.14 -4.08
C LEU A 148 -3.31 12.97 -4.95
N TYR A 149 -4.03 13.29 -6.02
CA TYR A 149 -4.55 12.32 -6.98
C TYR A 149 -3.42 11.54 -7.64
N ILE A 150 -2.35 12.20 -8.09
CA ILE A 150 -1.19 11.56 -8.74
C ILE A 150 -0.51 10.59 -7.77
N ASP A 151 -0.29 10.98 -6.51
CA ASP A 151 0.31 10.10 -5.50
C ASP A 151 -0.52 8.82 -5.29
N CYS A 152 -1.85 8.96 -5.16
CA CYS A 152 -2.77 7.83 -5.01
C CYS A 152 -2.88 6.97 -6.27
N TYR A 153 -2.83 7.59 -7.45
CA TYR A 153 -2.87 6.91 -8.75
C TYR A 153 -1.67 6.00 -8.94
N LEU A 154 -0.46 6.52 -8.70
CA LEU A 154 0.77 5.74 -8.81
C LEU A 154 0.77 4.55 -7.84
N GLY A 155 0.33 4.75 -6.59
CA GLY A 155 0.19 3.66 -5.62
C GLY A 155 -0.81 2.58 -6.06
N SER A 156 -1.94 3.01 -6.64
CA SER A 156 -2.94 2.09 -7.20
C SER A 156 -2.42 1.27 -8.38
N ILE A 157 -1.69 1.89 -9.31
CA ILE A 157 -1.10 1.19 -10.46
C ILE A 157 -0.13 0.10 -9.98
N ILE A 158 0.73 0.40 -9.00
CA ILE A 158 1.69 -0.57 -8.45
C ILE A 158 0.95 -1.78 -7.88
N THR A 159 -0.14 -1.52 -7.15
CA THR A 159 -0.98 -2.57 -6.57
C THR A 159 -1.62 -3.43 -7.67
N GLU A 160 -2.23 -2.80 -8.67
CA GLU A 160 -2.89 -3.47 -9.79
C GLU A 160 -1.94 -4.34 -10.60
N LYS A 161 -0.76 -3.79 -10.97
CA LYS A 161 0.28 -4.54 -11.70
C LYS A 161 0.82 -5.71 -10.86
N GLY A 162 0.98 -5.51 -9.55
CA GLY A 162 1.36 -6.57 -8.61
C GLY A 162 0.37 -7.73 -8.62
N SER A 163 -0.93 -7.45 -8.54
CA SER A 163 -1.98 -8.48 -8.56
C SER A 163 -2.10 -9.15 -9.94
N CYS A 164 -1.88 -8.40 -11.02
CA CYS A 164 -1.90 -8.91 -12.41
C CYS A 164 -0.87 -10.04 -12.65
N LEU A 165 0.30 -9.98 -12.02
CA LEU A 165 1.34 -11.02 -12.13
C LEU A 165 0.80 -12.42 -11.78
N SER A 166 -0.08 -12.53 -10.78
CA SER A 166 -0.67 -13.81 -10.38
C SER A 166 -1.56 -14.40 -11.49
N THR A 167 -2.34 -13.54 -12.14
CA THR A 167 -3.25 -13.90 -13.25
C THR A 167 -2.46 -14.34 -14.48
N ILE A 168 -1.41 -13.61 -14.85
CA ILE A 168 -0.56 -13.94 -16.01
C ILE A 168 0.09 -15.31 -15.82
N VAL A 169 0.67 -15.56 -14.64
CA VAL A 169 1.32 -16.85 -14.34
C VAL A 169 0.29 -17.98 -14.27
N TYR A 170 -0.93 -17.71 -13.81
CA TYR A 170 -2.01 -18.70 -13.81
C TYR A 170 -2.46 -19.09 -15.23
N CYS A 171 -2.54 -18.14 -16.15
CA CYS A 171 -2.89 -18.37 -17.57
C CYS A 171 -1.81 -19.13 -18.35
N PHE A 172 -0.60 -19.25 -17.81
CA PHE A 172 0.47 -20.02 -18.42
C PHE A 172 0.10 -21.52 -18.46
N PRO A 173 0.46 -22.31 -19.49
CA PRO A 173 0.14 -23.75 -19.55
C PRO A 173 1.04 -24.59 -18.62
N TRP A 174 0.97 -24.34 -17.32
CA TRP A 174 1.79 -24.98 -16.27
C TRP A 174 1.45 -26.47 -16.04
N ILE A 175 0.32 -26.94 -16.56
CA ILE A 175 -0.14 -28.34 -16.45
C ILE A 175 0.82 -29.32 -17.13
N TYR A 176 1.50 -28.88 -18.20
CA TYR A 176 2.42 -29.73 -18.97
C TYR A 176 3.88 -29.68 -18.48
N LEU A 177 4.17 -28.92 -17.41
CA LEU A 177 5.52 -28.79 -16.86
C LEU A 177 5.86 -29.91 -15.87
N ALA A 178 7.16 -30.07 -15.60
CA ALA A 178 7.68 -30.95 -14.56
C ALA A 178 7.09 -30.63 -13.18
N GLN A 179 6.98 -31.66 -12.33
CA GLN A 179 6.33 -31.55 -11.01
C GLN A 179 6.98 -30.50 -10.10
N ASP A 180 8.31 -30.36 -10.16
CA ASP A 180 9.05 -29.36 -9.39
C ASP A 180 8.66 -27.93 -9.79
N MET A 181 8.46 -27.69 -11.09
CA MET A 181 8.07 -26.39 -11.60
C MET A 181 6.62 -26.05 -11.26
N LYS A 182 5.72 -27.03 -11.30
CA LYS A 182 4.33 -26.87 -10.85
C LYS A 182 4.26 -26.39 -9.41
N LYS A 183 5.05 -26.99 -8.52
CA LYS A 183 5.13 -26.59 -7.11
C LYS A 183 5.60 -25.14 -6.95
N ASN A 184 6.65 -24.75 -7.69
CA ASN A 184 7.17 -23.38 -7.64
C ASN A 184 6.17 -22.34 -8.18
N ILE A 185 5.44 -22.66 -9.25
CA ILE A 185 4.40 -21.82 -9.81
C ILE A 185 3.24 -21.62 -8.84
N ILE A 186 2.78 -22.70 -8.18
CA ILE A 186 1.72 -22.60 -7.17
C ILE A 186 2.17 -21.72 -6.00
N ILE A 187 3.40 -21.91 -5.49
CA ILE A 187 3.96 -21.07 -4.42
C ILE A 187 4.00 -19.60 -4.87
N PHE A 188 4.40 -19.33 -6.11
CA PHE A 188 4.41 -17.99 -6.66
C PHE A 188 2.99 -17.39 -6.72
N ILE A 189 2.00 -18.12 -7.23
CA ILE A 189 0.61 -17.64 -7.30
C ILE A 189 0.07 -17.34 -5.90
N VAL A 190 0.24 -18.26 -4.94
CA VAL A 190 -0.21 -18.07 -3.55
C VAL A 190 0.47 -16.86 -2.91
N ARG A 191 1.76 -16.64 -3.17
CA ARG A 191 2.49 -15.47 -2.66
C ARG A 191 1.93 -14.16 -3.23
N ASN A 192 1.59 -14.14 -4.52
CA ASN A 192 1.09 -12.95 -5.21
C ASN A 192 -0.41 -12.70 -5.00
N GLN A 193 -1.13 -13.58 -4.29
CA GLN A 193 -2.46 -13.26 -3.78
C GLN A 193 -2.42 -12.18 -2.69
N GLN A 194 -1.26 -11.95 -2.08
CA GLN A 194 -1.04 -10.80 -1.21
C GLN A 194 -0.64 -9.59 -2.05
N ASP A 195 -1.53 -8.60 -2.13
CA ASP A 195 -1.32 -7.39 -2.92
C ASP A 195 -0.03 -6.65 -2.53
N LEU A 196 0.69 -6.19 -3.54
CA LEU A 196 1.88 -5.34 -3.40
C LEU A 196 1.45 -3.90 -3.14
N VAL A 197 1.17 -3.58 -1.88
CA VAL A 197 0.67 -2.25 -1.47
C VAL A 197 1.77 -1.43 -0.82
N ILE A 198 1.96 -0.19 -1.30
CA ILE A 198 2.78 0.80 -0.61
C ILE A 198 1.98 1.37 0.55
N ASN A 199 2.41 1.07 1.78
CA ASN A 199 1.80 1.61 2.98
C ASN A 199 2.57 2.84 3.48
N ALA A 200 1.88 3.98 3.62
CA ALA A 200 2.38 5.14 4.33
C ALA A 200 2.51 4.81 5.83
N SER A 201 3.75 4.66 6.29
CA SER A 201 4.11 4.36 7.68
C SER A 201 3.37 3.15 8.28
N LYS A 202 2.98 2.16 7.45
CA LYS A 202 2.15 0.99 7.82
C LYS A 202 0.73 1.32 8.34
N LEU A 203 0.32 2.58 8.27
CA LEU A 203 -0.98 3.04 8.77
C LEU A 203 -1.99 3.16 7.64
N LEU A 204 -1.57 3.69 6.49
CA LEU A 204 -2.48 4.00 5.39
C LEU A 204 -1.97 3.40 4.07
N PRO A 205 -2.73 2.54 3.39
CA PRO A 205 -2.38 2.11 2.04
C PRO A 205 -2.54 3.28 1.07
N ILE A 206 -1.54 3.52 0.21
CA ILE A 206 -1.59 4.55 -0.82
C ILE A 206 -2.38 3.98 -2.00
N SER A 207 -3.65 4.37 -2.11
CA SER A 207 -4.54 3.88 -3.18
C SER A 207 -5.65 4.87 -3.48
N MET A 208 -6.25 4.77 -4.66
CA MET A 208 -7.46 5.50 -5.02
C MET A 208 -8.64 5.25 -4.08
N ALA A 209 -8.70 4.06 -3.47
CA ALA A 209 -9.72 3.77 -2.44
C ALA A 209 -9.53 4.65 -1.19
N THR A 210 -8.30 5.06 -0.90
CA THR A 210 -7.95 6.00 0.17
C THR A 210 -8.25 7.44 -0.25
N PHE A 211 -8.03 7.80 -1.52
CA PHE A 211 -8.41 9.12 -2.04
C PHE A 211 -9.93 9.37 -1.91
N GLY A 212 -10.76 8.38 -2.26
CA GLY A 212 -12.22 8.49 -2.15
C GLY A 212 -12.77 8.39 -0.71
N LYS A 213 -11.96 7.95 0.25
CA LYS A 213 -12.33 7.85 1.67
C LYS A 213 -11.53 8.89 2.44
N ALA A 214 -12.13 10.07 2.64
CA ALA A 214 -11.55 11.20 3.36
C ALA A 214 -11.41 10.98 4.88
N ASP A 215 -11.03 9.78 5.32
CA ASP A 215 -10.92 9.42 6.74
C ASP A 215 -9.50 8.94 7.09
N VAL A 216 -8.53 9.77 6.73
CA VAL A 216 -7.14 9.62 7.20
C VAL A 216 -7.07 9.69 8.73
N LEU A 217 -7.98 10.47 9.36
CA LEU A 217 -8.08 10.64 10.81
C LEU A 217 -8.70 9.42 11.52
N GLY A 218 -9.72 8.78 10.95
CA GLY A 218 -10.30 7.55 11.47
C GLY A 218 -9.35 6.35 11.35
N GLN A 219 -8.47 6.32 10.34
CA GLN A 219 -7.41 5.32 10.24
C GLN A 219 -6.28 5.49 11.28
N ILE A 220 -6.11 6.70 11.84
CA ILE A 220 -5.11 7.03 12.88
C ILE A 220 -5.64 6.74 14.31
N ASN A 221 -6.83 6.12 14.47
CA ASN A 221 -7.47 5.82 15.77
C ASN A 221 -7.73 7.06 16.66
N LEU A 222 -7.69 8.28 16.12
CA LEU A 222 -8.00 9.51 16.86
C LEU A 222 -9.48 9.88 16.83
N CYS A 223 -10.28 9.20 16.01
CA CYS A 223 -11.74 9.27 16.05
C CYS A 223 -12.29 7.99 16.70
N ALA A 224 -13.25 8.12 17.60
CA ALA A 224 -13.94 6.98 18.19
C ALA A 224 -14.51 6.11 17.05
N PRO A 225 -14.21 4.80 17.01
CA PRO A 225 -14.53 3.99 15.84
C PRO A 225 -16.04 3.91 15.66
N ASP A 226 -16.51 4.44 14.53
CA ASP A 226 -17.86 4.21 14.05
C ASP A 226 -18.06 2.71 13.87
N ARG A 227 -19.12 2.22 14.53
CA ARG A 227 -19.33 0.82 14.89
C ARG A 227 -19.57 -0.16 13.74
N PHE A 228 -19.36 0.24 12.50
CA PHE A 228 -19.56 -0.62 11.33
C PHE A 228 -18.58 -0.19 10.25
N VAL A 229 -17.50 -0.95 10.03
CA VAL A 229 -16.77 -1.15 8.74
C VAL A 229 -15.35 -1.71 9.01
N TRP A 230 -15.22 -3.01 8.76
CA TRP A 230 -14.01 -3.83 8.51
C TRP A 230 -12.85 -3.83 9.52
N ARG A 231 -12.95 -4.73 10.51
CA ARG A 231 -11.76 -5.42 11.04
C ARG A 231 -11.21 -6.35 9.95
N ARG A 232 -10.14 -5.97 9.26
CA ARG A 232 -9.23 -6.96 8.64
C ARG A 232 -8.46 -7.67 9.75
N ARG A 233 -9.15 -8.55 10.49
CA ARG A 233 -8.50 -9.73 11.08
C ARG A 233 -8.40 -10.76 9.96
N ARG A 234 -7.30 -11.51 9.90
CA ARG A 234 -7.16 -12.66 9.00
C ARG A 234 -8.47 -13.48 9.09
N PRO A 235 -9.18 -13.75 7.98
CA PRO A 235 -10.33 -14.63 8.07
C PRO A 235 -9.84 -15.98 8.61
N PRO A 236 -10.57 -16.62 9.54
CA PRO A 236 -10.25 -17.98 9.96
C PRO A 236 -10.15 -18.87 8.72
N LEU A 237 -9.22 -19.82 8.72
CA LEU A 237 -8.93 -20.68 7.57
C LEU A 237 -10.19 -21.40 7.07
N LEU A 238 -11.09 -21.72 8.02
CA LEU A 238 -12.42 -22.28 7.79
C LEU A 238 -13.43 -21.54 8.67
N ALA A 239 -14.49 -21.01 8.05
CA ALA A 239 -15.59 -20.37 8.78
C ALA A 239 -16.41 -21.44 9.51
N VAL A 240 -16.47 -21.34 10.84
CA VAL A 240 -17.34 -22.20 11.64
C VAL A 240 -18.79 -21.79 11.39
N PRO A 241 -19.69 -22.70 10.94
CA PRO A 241 -21.10 -22.37 10.80
C PRO A 241 -21.66 -21.97 12.16
N ARG A 242 -22.35 -20.82 12.22
CA ARG A 242 -22.99 -20.32 13.45
C ARG A 242 -24.09 -21.30 13.84
N GLY A 243 -23.79 -22.20 14.78
CA GLY A 243 -24.75 -23.16 15.29
C GLY A 243 -25.93 -22.45 15.96
N ARG A 244 -27.14 -22.70 15.47
CA ARG A 244 -28.39 -22.20 16.07
C ARG A 244 -28.80 -22.98 17.32
N THR A 245 -28.13 -24.11 17.62
CA THR A 245 -28.45 -25.01 18.73
C THR A 245 -27.19 -25.45 19.49
N ASN A 246 -27.33 -25.71 20.79
CA ASN A 246 -26.23 -26.14 21.68
C ASN A 246 -25.59 -27.48 21.28
N LEU A 247 -26.26 -28.29 20.45
CA LEU A 247 -25.77 -29.57 19.94
C LEU A 247 -24.69 -29.39 18.85
N LEU A 248 -24.84 -28.38 17.98
CA LEU A 248 -23.83 -28.01 16.97
C LEU A 248 -22.56 -27.43 17.59
N ASN A 249 -22.67 -26.81 18.78
CA ASN A 249 -21.53 -26.29 19.53
C ASN A 249 -20.63 -27.40 20.10
N LYS A 250 -21.18 -28.59 20.33
CA LYS A 250 -20.48 -29.76 20.88
C LYS A 250 -20.06 -30.78 19.82
N ALA A 251 -20.39 -30.55 18.55
CA ALA A 251 -20.01 -31.45 17.47
C ALA A 251 -18.47 -31.55 17.35
N PRO A 252 -17.90 -32.76 17.21
CA PRO A 252 -16.45 -32.98 17.19
C PRO A 252 -15.78 -32.22 16.05
N LEU A 253 -16.45 -32.11 14.89
CA LEU A 253 -15.98 -31.35 13.74
C LEU A 253 -15.88 -29.84 14.04
N THR A 254 -16.89 -29.27 14.69
CA THR A 254 -16.93 -27.84 15.07
C THR A 254 -15.82 -27.53 16.07
N ARG A 255 -15.54 -28.45 17.01
CA ARG A 255 -14.43 -28.31 17.97
C ARG A 255 -13.07 -28.36 17.26
N ALA A 256 -12.88 -29.30 16.33
CA ALA A 256 -11.65 -29.44 15.55
C ALA A 256 -11.36 -28.20 14.69
N ILE A 257 -12.38 -27.62 14.06
CA ILE A 257 -12.23 -26.40 13.24
C ILE A 257 -11.87 -25.20 14.13
N ARG A 258 -12.45 -25.08 15.33
CA ARG A 258 -12.05 -24.02 16.28
C ARG A 258 -10.61 -24.17 16.74
N THR A 259 -10.19 -25.38 17.14
CA THR A 259 -8.80 -25.62 17.56
C THR A 259 -7.81 -25.35 16.43
N LEU A 260 -8.16 -25.68 15.18
CA LEU A 260 -7.35 -25.37 14.01
C LEU A 260 -7.21 -23.86 13.78
N ASN A 261 -8.31 -23.12 13.92
CA ASN A 261 -8.29 -21.66 13.82
C ASN A 261 -7.49 -21.01 14.97
N ASP A 262 -7.58 -21.54 16.20
CA ASP A 262 -6.81 -21.05 17.35
C ASP A 262 -5.29 -21.29 17.18
N ILE A 263 -4.90 -22.44 16.60
CA ILE A 263 -3.50 -22.75 16.27
C ILE A 263 -3.01 -21.85 15.13
N ALA A 264 -3.86 -21.60 14.12
CA ALA A 264 -3.56 -20.71 12.99
C ALA A 264 -3.41 -19.23 13.40
N GLU A 265 -4.06 -18.81 14.49
CA GLU A 265 -3.91 -17.45 15.01
C GLU A 265 -2.58 -17.26 15.77
N ARG A 266 -2.05 -18.33 16.37
CA ARG A 266 -0.81 -18.29 17.17
C ARG A 266 0.46 -18.62 16.38
N THR A 267 0.34 -19.38 15.29
CA THR A 267 1.47 -19.83 14.46
C THR A 267 1.08 -19.89 12.98
N ASP A 268 1.99 -19.46 12.09
CA ASP A 268 1.80 -19.64 10.65
C ASP A 268 1.98 -21.14 10.30
N LEU A 269 0.86 -21.88 10.20
CA LEU A 269 0.84 -23.33 9.99
C LEU A 269 1.69 -23.81 8.80
N PHE A 270 1.83 -22.97 7.77
CA PHE A 270 2.53 -23.33 6.52
C PHE A 270 4.05 -23.14 6.57
N CYS A 271 4.57 -22.48 7.61
CA CYS A 271 6.00 -22.28 7.82
C CYS A 271 6.59 -23.16 8.94
N CYS A 272 5.75 -23.91 9.67
CA CYS A 272 6.19 -24.71 10.81
C CYS A 272 6.70 -26.09 10.39
N THR A 273 7.80 -26.56 11.02
CA THR A 273 8.23 -27.95 10.97
C THR A 273 7.22 -28.84 11.72
N LEU A 274 7.04 -30.09 11.27
CA LEU A 274 6.06 -31.03 11.83
C LEU A 274 6.22 -31.25 13.36
N THR A 275 7.46 -31.11 13.86
CA THR A 275 7.81 -31.22 15.29
C THR A 275 7.35 -30.03 16.12
N GLU A 276 7.34 -28.82 15.58
CA GLU A 276 6.83 -27.63 16.27
C GLU A 276 5.30 -27.57 16.25
N LEU A 277 4.70 -28.02 15.14
CA LEU A 277 3.25 -28.12 15.02
C LEU A 277 2.66 -29.13 16.01
N THR A 278 3.34 -30.26 16.25
CA THR A 278 2.92 -31.27 17.25
C THR A 278 3.02 -30.75 18.69
N LYS A 279 4.08 -30.00 19.03
CA LYS A 279 4.21 -29.36 20.36
C LYS A 279 3.11 -28.32 20.63
N VAL A 280 2.81 -27.47 19.65
CA VAL A 280 1.75 -26.44 19.76
C VAL A 280 0.37 -27.08 19.82
N ALA A 281 0.12 -28.13 19.02
CA ALA A 281 -1.12 -28.89 19.09
C ALA A 281 -1.30 -29.57 20.46
N LEU A 282 -0.26 -30.22 21.00
CA LEU A 282 -0.27 -30.81 22.35
C LEU A 282 -0.52 -29.76 23.43
N TRP A 283 0.12 -28.59 23.33
CA TRP A 283 -0.10 -27.49 24.27
C TRP A 283 -1.54 -26.98 24.24
N CYS A 284 -2.11 -26.75 23.06
CA CYS A 284 -3.51 -26.34 22.91
C CYS A 284 -4.51 -27.41 23.40
N ILE A 285 -4.27 -28.69 23.12
CA ILE A 285 -5.14 -29.79 23.57
C ILE A 285 -5.08 -29.97 25.09
N CYS A 286 -3.89 -29.89 25.69
CA CYS A 286 -3.70 -30.03 27.14
C CYS A 286 -4.26 -28.83 27.92
N TYR A 287 -4.13 -27.60 27.42
CA TYR A 287 -4.64 -26.41 28.12
C TYR A 287 -6.12 -26.10 27.83
N SER A 288 -6.66 -26.45 26.66
CA SER A 288 -8.06 -26.15 26.31
C SER A 288 -9.09 -27.12 26.94
N CYS A 289 -8.65 -28.17 27.64
CA CYS A 289 -9.53 -29.10 28.36
C CYS A 289 -9.79 -28.72 29.83
N LYS A 290 -9.28 -27.57 30.30
CA LYS A 290 -9.54 -27.04 31.65
C LYS A 290 -10.36 -25.74 31.62
N VAL A 291 -11.52 -25.73 30.95
CA VAL A 291 -12.65 -24.82 31.23
C VAL A 291 -13.95 -25.50 30.83
#